data_AF-A0A2D7IFD8-F1
#
_entry.id   AF-A0A2D7IFD8-F1
#
_cell.length_a   1.000
_cell.length_b   1.000
_cell.length_c   1.000
_cell.angle_alpha   90.00
_cell.angle_beta   90.00
_cell.angle_gamma   90.00
#
_symmetry.space_group_name_H-M   'P 1'
#
loop_
_entity.id
_entity.type
_entity.pdbx_description
1 polymer ?
#
loop_
_entity_poly.entity_id
_entity_poly.type
_entity_poly.pdbx_seq_one_letter_code
_entity_poly.pdbx_strand_id
1 'polypeptide(L)'
;MAIQTINIGTVANDGTGDDLREAFVKVNANFAELAARNPEQTTGANLGASGEGVFAQLNGAEMQFKKLIGGGNVTLTSDGNAITVNSVGGLQTLTVETDNGSQTVTDGDTLKFIGGTNLNTKIAGGGVTLDSVTELSSDLTPQLGANLDGQNNNIINVNNINAKVWYKDIRDIAGFNFGTITKSYNDMFAWLLDNQDIEFGLIDQPGLQDDSTVSIRLVDLGTISNPL
;
A
#
# COMPACT_ATOMS: atom_id res chain seq x y z
N MET A 1 -79.34 -2.70 -6.54
CA MET A 1 -80.38 -2.71 -7.60
C MET A 1 -80.28 -1.38 -8.34
N ALA A 2 -80.79 -1.26 -9.56
CA ALA A 2 -80.88 0.07 -10.18
C ALA A 2 -81.82 0.97 -9.35
N ILE A 3 -81.49 2.27 -9.24
CA ILE A 3 -82.35 3.26 -8.59
C ILE A 3 -83.71 3.26 -9.28
N GLN A 4 -84.79 3.13 -8.49
CA GLN A 4 -86.15 3.18 -8.99
C GLN A 4 -86.68 4.61 -8.90
N THR A 5 -87.08 5.20 -10.02
CA THR A 5 -87.67 6.53 -10.04
C THR A 5 -89.17 6.46 -9.79
N ILE A 6 -89.70 7.44 -9.05
CA ILE A 6 -91.14 7.63 -8.89
C ILE A 6 -91.66 8.27 -10.18
N ASN A 7 -92.66 7.64 -10.80
CA ASN A 7 -93.38 8.23 -11.92
C ASN A 7 -94.43 9.21 -11.37
N ILE A 8 -94.29 10.50 -11.66
CA ILE A 8 -95.20 11.55 -11.18
C ILE A 8 -96.40 11.80 -12.10
N GLY A 9 -96.53 11.04 -13.19
CA GLY A 9 -97.59 11.22 -14.19
C GLY A 9 -97.37 12.46 -15.06
N THR A 10 -98.35 12.75 -15.92
CA THR A 10 -98.31 13.92 -16.83
C THR A 10 -99.09 15.11 -16.30
N VAL A 11 -100.18 14.85 -15.57
CA VAL A 11 -101.03 15.83 -14.90
C VAL A 11 -101.38 15.33 -13.50
N ALA A 12 -101.64 16.24 -12.56
CA ALA A 12 -102.05 15.87 -11.21
C ALA A 12 -103.33 15.01 -11.23
N ASN A 13 -103.28 13.87 -10.53
CA ASN A 13 -104.40 12.93 -10.33
C ASN A 13 -104.97 12.32 -11.63
N ASP A 14 -104.18 12.22 -12.71
CA ASP A 14 -104.62 11.66 -14.00
C ASP A 14 -104.51 10.13 -14.10
N GLY A 15 -104.02 9.46 -13.05
CA GLY A 15 -103.87 8.00 -12.99
C GLY A 15 -102.71 7.44 -13.84
N THR A 16 -101.88 8.29 -14.45
CA THR A 16 -100.71 7.89 -15.25
C THR A 16 -99.41 7.81 -14.44
N GLY A 17 -99.41 8.36 -13.22
CA GLY A 17 -98.32 8.25 -12.24
C GLY A 17 -98.44 7.01 -11.35
N ASP A 18 -97.41 6.80 -10.54
CA ASP A 18 -97.44 5.78 -9.50
C ASP A 18 -98.49 6.13 -8.44
N ASP A 19 -99.20 5.13 -7.93
CA ASP A 19 -99.98 5.32 -6.72
C ASP A 19 -99.03 5.53 -5.52
N LEU A 20 -99.59 6.04 -4.41
CA LEU A 20 -98.79 6.29 -3.20
C LEU A 20 -98.09 5.02 -2.70
N ARG A 21 -98.71 3.85 -2.85
CA ARG A 21 -98.14 2.58 -2.38
C ARG A 21 -96.91 2.21 -3.19
N GLU A 22 -97.01 2.25 -4.52
CA GLU A 22 -95.93 1.95 -5.45
C GLU A 22 -94.78 2.95 -5.29
N ALA A 23 -95.09 4.25 -5.17
CA ALA A 23 -94.10 5.28 -4.90
C ALA A 23 -93.32 5.02 -3.60
N PHE A 24 -94.01 4.68 -2.50
CA PHE A 24 -93.35 4.37 -1.23
C PHE A 24 -92.62 3.01 -1.25
N VAL A 25 -93.08 2.03 -2.03
CA VAL A 25 -92.32 0.79 -2.27
C VAL A 25 -90.98 1.10 -2.95
N LYS A 26 -90.99 1.95 -3.99
CA LYS A 26 -89.76 2.39 -4.69
C LYS A 26 -88.83 3.18 -3.78
N VAL A 27 -89.37 4.08 -2.95
CA VAL A 27 -88.59 4.83 -1.94
C VAL A 27 -87.92 3.89 -0.94
N ASN A 28 -88.67 2.95 -0.37
CA ASN A 28 -88.12 1.97 0.57
C ASN A 28 -87.07 1.07 -0.10
N ALA A 29 -87.30 0.67 -1.36
CA ALA A 29 -86.33 -0.10 -2.13
C ALA A 29 -85.04 0.68 -2.38
N ASN A 30 -85.10 1.98 -2.66
CA ASN A 30 -83.93 2.83 -2.82
C ASN A 30 -83.18 3.07 -1.50
N PHE A 31 -83.88 3.24 -0.38
CA PHE A 31 -83.21 3.34 0.93
C PHE A 31 -82.59 2.03 1.36
N ALA A 32 -83.23 0.89 1.07
CA ALA A 32 -82.64 -0.43 1.27
C ALA A 32 -81.41 -0.63 0.38
N GLU A 33 -81.44 -0.15 -0.86
CA GLU A 33 -80.29 -0.16 -1.77
C GLU A 33 -79.15 0.71 -1.24
N LEU A 34 -79.43 1.93 -0.79
CA LEU A 34 -78.44 2.83 -0.19
C LEU A 34 -77.83 2.26 1.10
N ALA A 35 -78.64 1.65 1.96
CA ALA A 35 -78.16 0.98 3.16
C ALA A 35 -77.33 -0.27 2.84
N ALA A 36 -77.65 -0.96 1.73
CA ALA A 36 -76.90 -2.10 1.23
C ALA A 36 -75.64 -1.70 0.46
N ARG A 37 -75.55 -0.45 -0.04
CA ARG A 37 -74.31 0.13 -0.55
C ARG A 37 -73.38 0.37 0.64
N ASN A 38 -72.66 -0.68 0.99
CA ASN A 38 -71.48 -0.57 1.83
C ASN A 38 -70.54 0.45 1.14
N PRO A 39 -70.14 1.56 1.79
CA PRO A 39 -69.15 2.46 1.19
C PRO A 39 -67.92 1.61 0.85
N GLU A 40 -67.37 1.87 -0.33
CA GLU A 40 -66.28 1.12 -0.95
C GLU A 40 -65.24 0.67 0.10
N GLN A 41 -65.15 -0.63 0.35
CA GLN A 41 -64.23 -1.19 1.35
C GLN A 41 -62.85 -1.32 0.74
N THR A 42 -62.16 -0.19 0.62
CA THR A 42 -60.74 -0.15 0.30
C THR A 42 -59.96 -0.77 1.46
N THR A 43 -59.35 -1.92 1.22
CA THR A 43 -58.54 -2.64 2.21
C THR A 43 -57.06 -2.61 1.82
N GLY A 44 -56.18 -2.84 2.80
CA GLY A 44 -54.75 -2.98 2.59
C GLY A 44 -54.23 -4.27 3.22
N ALA A 45 -53.28 -4.91 2.57
CA ALA A 45 -52.61 -6.10 3.09
C ALA A 45 -51.11 -6.04 2.74
N ASN A 46 -50.26 -6.45 3.69
CA ASN A 46 -48.86 -6.72 3.41
C ASN A 46 -48.75 -8.16 2.88
N LEU A 47 -48.23 -8.34 1.67
CA LEU A 47 -48.14 -9.63 1.00
C LEU A 47 -46.74 -10.25 1.16
N GLY A 48 -46.67 -11.59 1.11
CA GLY A 48 -45.43 -12.34 1.33
C GLY A 48 -45.27 -12.87 2.76
N ALA A 49 -44.38 -13.83 2.94
CA ALA A 49 -44.20 -14.54 4.22
C ALA A 49 -43.03 -14.01 5.07
N SER A 50 -42.19 -13.13 4.54
CA SER A 50 -40.99 -12.60 5.19
C SER A 50 -40.85 -11.10 4.96
N GLY A 51 -40.17 -10.42 5.88
CA GLY A 51 -39.99 -8.96 5.88
C GLY A 51 -41.00 -8.23 6.76
N GLU A 52 -40.85 -6.90 6.83
CA GLU A 52 -41.69 -6.02 7.62
C GLU A 52 -42.77 -5.36 6.77
N GLY A 53 -43.99 -5.30 7.29
CA GLY A 53 -45.12 -4.66 6.62
C GLY A 53 -45.05 -3.13 6.65
N VAL A 54 -45.35 -2.47 5.53
CA VAL A 54 -45.44 -1.01 5.41
C VAL A 54 -46.85 -0.48 5.65
N PHE A 55 -47.88 -1.26 5.35
CA PHE A 55 -49.25 -0.92 5.72
C PHE A 55 -49.39 -1.00 7.24
N ALA A 56 -49.83 0.10 7.86
CA ALA A 56 -50.01 0.19 9.30
C ALA A 56 -51.46 -0.11 9.70
N GLN A 57 -52.43 0.61 9.11
CA GLN A 57 -53.85 0.45 9.41
C GLN A 57 -54.74 1.17 8.38
N LEU A 58 -56.02 0.81 8.39
CA LEU A 58 -57.11 1.60 7.80
C LEU A 58 -57.77 2.39 8.94
N ASN A 59 -57.67 3.71 8.91
CA ASN A 59 -58.32 4.58 9.90
C ASN A 59 -59.50 5.31 9.23
N GLY A 60 -60.71 4.78 9.42
CA GLY A 60 -61.87 5.23 8.67
C GLY A 60 -61.70 4.91 7.18
N ALA A 61 -61.53 5.95 6.35
CA ALA A 61 -61.29 5.82 4.91
C ALA A 61 -59.82 6.05 4.50
N GLU A 62 -58.94 6.40 5.45
CA GLU A 62 -57.53 6.68 5.17
C GLU A 62 -56.67 5.42 5.32
N MET A 63 -55.97 5.05 4.24
CA MET A 63 -54.92 4.04 4.31
C MET A 63 -53.64 4.67 4.88
N GLN A 64 -53.22 4.22 6.05
CA GLN A 64 -52.03 4.73 6.71
C GLN A 64 -50.87 3.75 6.53
N PHE A 65 -49.75 4.27 6.03
CA PHE A 65 -48.51 3.52 5.82
C PHE A 65 -47.41 4.06 6.74
N LYS A 66 -46.53 3.18 7.20
CA LYS A 66 -45.31 3.56 7.91
C LYS A 66 -44.41 4.35 6.96
N LYS A 67 -43.73 5.38 7.48
CA LYS A 67 -42.62 5.99 6.77
C LYS A 67 -41.43 5.04 6.76
N LEU A 68 -40.70 5.03 5.65
CA LEU A 68 -39.39 4.38 5.58
C LEU A 68 -38.34 5.36 6.10
N ILE A 69 -37.48 4.89 7.00
CA ILE A 69 -36.37 5.68 7.57
C ILE A 69 -35.10 4.91 7.26
N GLY A 70 -34.13 5.58 6.62
CA GLY A 70 -32.83 5.01 6.34
C GLY A 70 -32.08 4.76 7.65
N GLY A 71 -31.54 3.55 7.82
CA GLY A 71 -30.60 3.25 8.90
C GLY A 71 -29.22 3.88 8.66
N GLY A 72 -28.24 3.50 9.47
CA GLY A 72 -26.84 3.89 9.24
C GLY A 72 -26.40 3.47 7.84
N ASN A 73 -25.70 4.36 7.13
CA ASN A 73 -25.21 4.13 5.77
C ASN A 73 -26.30 3.83 4.72
N VAL A 74 -27.57 4.17 4.99
CA VAL A 74 -28.66 4.05 4.03
C VAL A 74 -29.31 5.41 3.83
N THR A 75 -29.35 5.88 2.59
CA THR A 75 -30.03 7.11 2.20
C THR A 75 -31.27 6.75 1.39
N LEU A 76 -32.41 7.30 1.79
CA LEU A 76 -33.66 7.18 1.06
C LEU A 76 -33.94 8.50 0.33
N THR A 77 -34.18 8.42 -0.97
CA THR A 77 -34.71 9.53 -1.76
C THR A 77 -35.99 9.09 -2.44
N SER A 78 -36.90 10.03 -2.73
CA SER A 78 -38.16 9.71 -3.38
C SER A 78 -38.54 10.78 -4.39
N ASP A 79 -39.19 10.37 -5.46
CA ASP A 79 -39.88 11.24 -6.40
C ASP A 79 -41.36 10.82 -6.53
N GLY A 80 -42.07 11.31 -7.55
CA GLY A 80 -43.48 11.01 -7.76
C GLY A 80 -43.78 9.56 -8.13
N ASN A 81 -42.77 8.75 -8.45
CA ASN A 81 -42.93 7.41 -9.01
C ASN A 81 -42.16 6.34 -8.24
N ALA A 82 -41.05 6.69 -7.59
CA ALA A 82 -40.17 5.74 -6.93
C ALA A 82 -39.61 6.24 -5.60
N ILE A 83 -39.24 5.29 -4.76
CA ILE A 83 -38.33 5.49 -3.64
C ILE A 83 -37.03 4.78 -4.02
N THR A 84 -35.93 5.53 -4.08
CA THR A 84 -34.59 5.01 -4.30
C THR A 84 -33.93 4.74 -2.96
N VAL A 85 -33.52 3.48 -2.75
CA VAL A 85 -32.79 3.04 -1.55
C VAL A 85 -31.31 2.93 -1.91
N ASN A 86 -30.52 3.92 -1.49
CA ASN A 86 -29.08 3.87 -1.65
C ASN A 86 -28.44 3.39 -0.34
N SER A 87 -27.45 2.52 -0.42
CA SER A 87 -26.63 2.15 0.73
C SER A 87 -25.17 2.37 0.43
N VAL A 88 -24.49 3.07 1.33
CA VAL A 88 -23.04 3.32 1.32
C VAL A 88 -22.41 2.61 2.52
N GLY A 89 -22.70 1.32 2.64
CA GLY A 89 -22.14 0.48 3.70
C GLY A 89 -20.80 -0.12 3.29
N GLY A 90 -19.80 -0.04 4.18
CA GLY A 90 -18.51 -0.71 3.99
C GLY A 90 -17.40 0.18 3.41
N LEU A 91 -16.28 -0.45 3.05
CA LEU A 91 -15.14 0.21 2.41
C LEU A 91 -15.51 0.55 0.96
N GLN A 92 -15.68 1.84 0.64
CA GLN A 92 -16.08 2.25 -0.71
C GLN A 92 -14.98 2.06 -1.74
N THR A 93 -13.74 2.37 -1.36
CA THR A 93 -12.55 2.18 -2.19
C THR A 93 -11.37 1.82 -1.29
N LEU A 94 -10.49 0.96 -1.79
CA LEU A 94 -9.19 0.72 -1.20
C LEU A 94 -8.14 1.05 -2.24
N THR A 95 -7.42 2.16 -2.06
CA THR A 95 -6.30 2.53 -2.93
C THR A 95 -5.00 2.34 -2.16
N VAL A 96 -4.06 1.62 -2.75
CA VAL A 96 -2.70 1.42 -2.25
C VAL A 96 -1.78 2.29 -3.09
N GLU A 97 -1.07 3.21 -2.43
CA GLU A 97 -0.09 4.10 -3.06
C GLU A 97 1.32 3.70 -2.65
N THR A 98 2.24 3.74 -3.61
CA THR A 98 3.66 3.39 -3.44
C THR A 98 4.51 4.45 -4.15
N ASP A 99 5.83 4.41 -3.92
CA ASP A 99 6.78 5.28 -4.61
C ASP A 99 6.78 5.10 -6.14
N ASN A 100 6.24 3.98 -6.62
CA ASN A 100 6.13 3.66 -8.05
C ASN A 100 4.69 3.69 -8.59
N GLY A 101 3.80 4.44 -7.93
CA GLY A 101 2.42 4.66 -8.37
C GLY A 101 1.36 4.07 -7.44
N SER A 102 0.11 4.07 -7.92
CA SER A 102 -1.05 3.66 -7.12
C SER A 102 -1.89 2.58 -7.81
N GLN A 103 -2.58 1.79 -7.00
CA GLN A 103 -3.52 0.77 -7.43
C GLN A 103 -4.78 0.83 -6.57
N THR A 104 -5.95 0.93 -7.21
CA THR A 104 -7.22 0.72 -6.53
C THR A 104 -7.56 -0.77 -6.57
N VAL A 105 -7.78 -1.36 -5.39
CA VAL A 105 -8.28 -2.72 -5.22
C VAL A 105 -9.80 -2.69 -5.44
N THR A 106 -10.25 -3.41 -6.45
CA THR A 106 -11.66 -3.54 -6.82
C THR A 106 -12.24 -4.85 -6.31
N ASP A 107 -13.56 -4.99 -6.37
CA ASP A 107 -14.24 -6.22 -5.96
C ASP A 107 -13.74 -7.42 -6.78
N GLY A 108 -13.51 -8.54 -6.11
CA GLY A 108 -12.88 -9.74 -6.69
C GLY A 108 -11.35 -9.74 -6.72
N ASP A 109 -10.68 -8.61 -6.47
CA ASP A 109 -9.21 -8.56 -6.42
C ASP A 109 -8.66 -9.21 -5.16
N THR A 110 -7.45 -9.77 -5.27
CA THR A 110 -6.64 -10.17 -4.10
C THR A 110 -5.53 -9.16 -3.88
N LEU A 111 -5.57 -8.44 -2.75
CA LEU A 111 -4.43 -7.62 -2.33
C LEU A 111 -3.27 -8.52 -1.90
N LYS A 112 -2.16 -8.44 -2.63
CA LYS A 112 -0.94 -9.20 -2.33
C LYS A 112 0.17 -8.27 -1.88
N PHE A 113 0.92 -8.71 -0.88
CA PHE A 113 2.18 -8.09 -0.47
C PHE A 113 3.30 -9.01 -0.94
N ILE A 114 4.06 -8.58 -1.94
CA ILE A 114 5.14 -9.37 -2.54
C ILE A 114 6.47 -8.73 -2.15
N GLY A 115 7.35 -9.54 -1.56
CA GLY A 115 8.70 -9.13 -1.19
C GLY A 115 9.57 -8.87 -2.41
N GLY A 116 10.38 -7.80 -2.35
CA GLY A 116 11.45 -7.54 -3.30
C GLY A 116 12.79 -8.15 -2.85
N THR A 117 13.89 -7.68 -3.42
CA THR A 117 15.24 -8.07 -2.96
C THR A 117 15.42 -7.75 -1.49
N ASN A 118 15.85 -8.74 -0.70
CA ASN A 118 16.08 -8.63 0.75
C ASN A 118 14.88 -8.23 1.60
N LEU A 119 13.67 -8.39 1.07
CA LEU A 119 12.43 -8.14 1.79
C LEU A 119 11.54 -9.38 1.70
N ASN A 120 11.21 -9.98 2.85
CA ASN A 120 10.23 -11.05 2.93
C ASN A 120 8.93 -10.53 3.55
N THR A 121 7.80 -10.95 2.99
CA THR A 121 6.47 -10.62 3.49
C THR A 121 5.82 -11.86 4.10
N LYS A 122 5.21 -11.73 5.28
CA LYS A 122 4.51 -12.83 5.96
C LYS A 122 3.24 -12.35 6.65
N ILE A 123 2.29 -13.27 6.85
CA ILE A 123 1.17 -13.04 7.74
C ILE A 123 1.56 -13.52 9.14
N ALA A 124 1.52 -12.63 10.12
CA ALA A 124 1.81 -12.94 11.52
C ALA A 124 0.98 -12.04 12.44
N GLY A 125 0.45 -12.60 13.53
CA GLY A 125 -0.27 -11.82 14.55
C GLY A 125 -1.55 -11.13 14.06
N GLY A 126 -2.17 -11.61 12.98
CA GLY A 126 -3.37 -11.00 12.39
C GLY A 126 -3.08 -9.82 11.44
N GLY A 127 -1.82 -9.55 11.10
CA GLY A 127 -1.42 -8.53 10.12
C GLY A 127 -0.34 -9.01 9.16
N VAL A 128 0.10 -8.10 8.29
CA VAL A 128 1.25 -8.30 7.39
C VAL A 128 2.51 -7.81 8.10
N THR A 129 3.52 -8.66 8.18
CA THR A 129 4.87 -8.31 8.66
C THR A 129 5.83 -8.29 7.48
N LEU A 130 6.71 -7.29 7.46
CA LEU A 130 7.75 -7.10 6.45
C LEU A 130 9.10 -7.28 7.14
N ASP A 131 9.81 -8.36 6.85
CA ASP A 131 11.16 -8.60 7.37
C ASP A 131 12.18 -8.17 6.30
N SER A 132 13.01 -7.18 6.63
CA SER A 132 14.07 -6.70 5.73
C SER A 132 15.45 -7.03 6.28
N VAL A 133 16.36 -7.40 5.38
CA VAL A 133 17.79 -7.50 5.66
C VAL A 133 18.49 -6.43 4.82
N THR A 134 19.29 -5.58 5.46
CA THR A 134 20.09 -4.59 4.73
C THR A 134 21.33 -5.27 4.12
N GLU A 135 21.56 -5.11 2.83
CA GLU A 135 22.77 -5.59 2.16
C GLU A 135 23.72 -4.43 1.84
N LEU A 136 24.93 -4.48 2.41
CA LEU A 136 25.97 -3.47 2.22
C LEU A 136 26.39 -3.31 0.75
N SER A 137 26.32 -4.39 -0.03
CA SER A 137 26.69 -4.40 -1.46
C SER A 137 25.81 -3.50 -2.33
N SER A 138 24.58 -3.23 -1.90
CA SER A 138 23.64 -2.35 -2.61
C SER A 138 23.76 -0.89 -2.20
N ASP A 139 24.43 -0.60 -1.09
CA ASP A 139 24.72 0.74 -0.63
C ASP A 139 26.00 1.26 -1.30
N LEU A 140 25.86 2.29 -2.14
CA LEU A 140 26.98 2.90 -2.85
C LEU A 140 27.82 3.83 -1.96
N THR A 141 27.28 4.24 -0.81
CA THR A 141 27.93 5.19 0.11
C THR A 141 27.74 4.76 1.57
N PRO A 142 28.17 3.54 1.95
CA PRO A 142 27.91 3.05 3.29
C PRO A 142 28.68 3.87 4.32
N GLN A 143 28.01 4.17 5.43
CA GLN A 143 28.60 4.86 6.58
C GLN A 143 28.34 4.09 7.86
N LEU A 144 29.34 4.06 8.74
CA LEU A 144 29.20 3.52 10.08
C LEU A 144 28.77 4.62 11.04
N GLY A 145 27.66 4.41 11.75
CA GLY A 145 27.25 5.28 12.87
C GLY A 145 27.93 4.96 14.20
N ALA A 146 28.63 3.81 14.28
CA ALA A 146 29.34 3.30 15.45
C ALA A 146 30.55 2.45 15.01
N ASN A 147 31.29 1.85 15.96
CA ASN A 147 32.40 0.95 15.61
C ASN A 147 31.90 -0.28 14.83
N LEU A 148 32.63 -0.68 13.78
CA LEU A 148 32.42 -1.95 13.10
C LEU A 148 32.96 -3.10 13.96
N ASP A 149 32.10 -4.03 14.35
CA ASP A 149 32.50 -5.31 14.95
C ASP A 149 32.56 -6.38 13.85
N GLY A 150 33.77 -6.86 13.56
CA GLY A 150 33.99 -7.90 12.56
C GLY A 150 33.69 -9.32 13.05
N GLN A 151 33.47 -9.54 14.35
CA GLN A 151 33.24 -10.87 14.94
C GLN A 151 34.26 -11.94 14.48
N ASN A 152 35.54 -11.58 14.44
CA ASN A 152 36.66 -12.40 13.96
C ASN A 152 36.68 -12.70 12.44
N ASN A 153 35.86 -12.03 11.64
CA ASN A 153 35.94 -12.14 10.19
C ASN A 153 36.99 -11.19 9.60
N ASN A 154 37.63 -11.63 8.52
CA ASN A 154 38.58 -10.84 7.77
C ASN A 154 37.88 -9.80 6.89
N ILE A 155 38.52 -8.64 6.71
CA ILE A 155 38.16 -7.67 5.68
C ILE A 155 39.11 -7.90 4.49
N ILE A 156 38.58 -8.34 3.35
CA ILE A 156 39.36 -8.74 2.18
C ILE A 156 39.01 -7.90 0.95
N ASN A 157 39.90 -7.87 -0.05
CA ASN A 157 39.69 -7.17 -1.33
C ASN A 157 39.35 -5.67 -1.18
N VAL A 158 39.92 -5.00 -0.19
CA VAL A 158 39.77 -3.56 -0.02
C VAL A 158 40.75 -2.83 -0.93
N ASN A 159 40.25 -1.99 -1.82
CA ASN A 159 41.10 -1.21 -2.73
C ASN A 159 41.98 -0.20 -1.97
N ASN A 160 41.45 0.46 -0.93
CA ASN A 160 42.21 1.39 -0.10
C ASN A 160 41.65 1.46 1.34
N ILE A 161 42.55 1.55 2.33
CA ILE A 161 42.22 1.80 3.73
C ILE A 161 42.92 3.09 4.14
N ASN A 162 42.18 4.18 4.31
CA ASN A 162 42.68 5.42 4.89
C ASN A 162 42.24 5.53 6.35
N ALA A 163 42.99 4.88 7.23
CA ALA A 163 42.69 4.82 8.66
C ALA A 163 43.96 4.80 9.49
N LYS A 164 43.81 5.14 10.78
CA LYS A 164 44.86 4.93 11.79
C LYS A 164 44.67 3.57 12.44
N VAL A 165 45.76 2.83 12.61
CA VAL A 165 45.80 1.63 13.44
C VAL A 165 46.36 2.05 14.79
N TRP A 166 45.56 1.97 15.86
CA TRP A 166 45.95 2.43 17.21
C TRP A 166 46.50 3.86 17.25
N TYR A 167 45.82 4.79 16.57
CA TYR A 167 46.19 6.22 16.45
C TYR A 167 47.49 6.51 15.68
N LYS A 168 48.12 5.50 15.09
CA LYS A 168 49.27 5.65 14.21
C LYS A 168 48.83 5.45 12.76
N ASP A 169 49.32 6.31 11.87
CA ASP A 169 49.15 6.06 10.44
C ASP A 169 49.98 4.82 10.08
N ILE A 170 49.39 3.87 9.34
CA ILE A 170 50.10 2.65 8.93
C ILE A 170 51.29 2.96 8.01
N ARG A 171 51.29 4.14 7.38
CA ARG A 171 52.43 4.63 6.57
C ARG A 171 53.58 5.16 7.42
N ASP A 172 53.35 5.44 8.70
CA ASP A 172 54.31 6.03 9.64
C ASP A 172 54.87 4.97 10.61
N ILE A 173 55.40 3.86 10.08
CA ILE A 173 56.04 2.82 10.90
C ILE A 173 57.41 3.32 11.35
N ALA A 174 57.64 3.36 12.67
CA ALA A 174 58.91 3.73 13.30
C ALA A 174 59.45 5.14 12.95
N GLY A 175 58.57 6.08 12.63
CA GLY A 175 58.97 7.45 12.26
C GLY A 175 59.47 7.60 10.82
N PHE A 176 59.42 6.54 10.03
CA PHE A 176 59.62 6.58 8.59
C PHE A 176 58.26 6.78 7.91
N ASN A 177 58.09 7.87 7.18
CA ASN A 177 57.00 8.02 6.23
C ASN A 177 57.45 7.41 4.91
N PHE A 178 56.92 6.23 4.57
CA PHE A 178 57.28 5.53 3.33
C PHE A 178 56.65 6.16 2.07
N GLY A 179 55.90 7.26 2.22
CA GLY A 179 55.23 7.95 1.11
C GLY A 179 54.33 7.00 0.33
N THR A 180 54.16 7.27 -0.97
CA THR A 180 53.66 6.26 -1.90
C THR A 180 54.83 5.34 -2.24
N ILE A 181 54.72 4.04 -1.93
CA ILE A 181 55.71 3.04 -2.38
C ILE A 181 55.57 2.90 -3.90
N THR A 182 56.33 3.70 -4.66
CA THR A 182 56.33 3.71 -6.13
C THR A 182 57.43 2.84 -6.74
N LYS A 183 58.43 2.45 -5.95
CA LYS A 183 59.55 1.60 -6.37
C LYS A 183 59.59 0.32 -5.53
N SER A 184 59.61 -0.82 -6.23
CA SER A 184 59.83 -2.13 -5.63
C SER A 184 61.31 -2.47 -5.75
N TYR A 185 61.97 -2.73 -4.62
CA TYR A 185 63.36 -3.19 -4.60
C TYR A 185 63.37 -4.67 -4.25
N ASN A 186 64.07 -5.47 -5.04
CA ASN A 186 64.12 -6.92 -4.83
C ASN A 186 65.08 -7.31 -3.69
N ASP A 187 65.88 -6.36 -3.20
CA ASP A 187 66.76 -6.55 -2.07
C ASP A 187 67.08 -5.21 -1.38
N MET A 188 67.62 -5.31 -0.16
CA MET A 188 67.95 -4.16 0.68
C MET A 188 69.09 -3.32 0.09
N PHE A 189 69.96 -3.89 -0.73
CA PHE A 189 71.06 -3.17 -1.35
C PHE A 189 70.55 -2.29 -2.48
N ALA A 190 69.64 -2.79 -3.32
CA ALA A 190 68.95 -2.01 -4.35
C ALA A 190 68.17 -0.83 -3.76
N TRP A 191 67.57 -1.01 -2.57
CA TRP A 191 66.94 0.11 -1.85
C TRP A 191 67.97 1.14 -1.36
N LEU A 192 69.11 0.67 -0.81
CA LEU A 192 70.14 1.53 -0.24
C LEU A 192 70.86 2.37 -1.31
N LEU A 193 71.17 1.77 -2.46
CA LEU A 193 71.82 2.46 -3.59
C LEU A 193 70.96 3.58 -4.21
N ASP A 194 69.63 3.43 -4.19
CA ASP A 194 68.72 4.40 -4.82
C ASP A 194 68.30 5.54 -3.86
N ASN A 195 68.48 5.35 -2.55
CA ASN A 195 68.01 6.31 -1.53
C ASN A 195 69.14 7.01 -0.75
N GLN A 196 70.40 6.60 -0.93
CA GLN A 196 71.55 7.25 -0.30
C GLN A 196 72.68 7.41 -1.32
N ASP A 197 73.27 8.62 -1.41
CA ASP A 197 74.57 8.79 -2.02
C ASP A 197 75.60 8.08 -1.12
N ILE A 198 75.94 6.84 -1.43
CA ILE A 198 76.96 6.10 -0.70
C ILE A 198 78.34 6.60 -1.16
N GLU A 199 78.84 7.63 -0.50
CA GLU A 199 80.20 8.13 -0.66
C GLU A 199 81.17 7.14 0.04
N PHE A 200 81.94 6.38 -0.76
CA PHE A 200 82.92 5.42 -0.25
C PHE A 200 84.24 6.06 0.19
N GLY A 201 84.31 7.39 0.19
CA GLY A 201 85.49 8.18 0.54
C GLY A 201 86.43 8.36 -0.65
N LEU A 202 87.23 9.42 -0.59
CA LEU A 202 88.22 9.75 -1.61
C LEU A 202 89.30 8.66 -1.69
N ILE A 203 89.43 7.98 -2.83
CA ILE A 203 90.59 7.13 -3.12
C ILE A 203 91.78 8.06 -3.41
N ASP A 204 92.54 8.40 -2.37
CA ASP A 204 93.63 9.37 -2.46
C ASP A 204 94.90 8.82 -3.14
N GLN A 205 95.02 7.50 -3.33
CA GLN A 205 96.19 6.89 -4.00
C GLN A 205 95.85 5.59 -4.74
N PRO A 206 95.42 5.64 -6.02
CA PRO A 206 95.26 4.44 -6.83
C PRO A 206 96.64 3.91 -7.24
N GLY A 207 97.19 3.04 -6.40
CA GLY A 207 98.33 2.20 -6.73
C GLY A 207 99.61 2.61 -6.02
N LEU A 208 99.78 2.12 -4.79
CA LEU A 208 101.05 1.71 -4.18
C LEU A 208 100.79 1.25 -2.74
N GLN A 209 100.22 0.06 -2.53
CA GLN A 209 100.45 -0.69 -1.27
C GLN A 209 100.62 -2.19 -1.56
N ASP A 210 101.75 -2.68 -1.09
CA ASP A 210 102.40 -3.98 -1.31
C ASP A 210 101.84 -5.05 -0.36
N ASP A 211 100.50 -5.16 -0.28
CA ASP A 211 99.81 -6.21 0.46
C ASP A 211 98.69 -6.79 -0.41
N SER A 212 98.98 -7.92 -1.04
CA SER A 212 98.09 -8.66 -1.92
C SER A 212 97.01 -9.45 -1.18
N THR A 213 96.69 -9.11 0.08
CA THR A 213 95.59 -9.73 0.84
C THR A 213 94.37 -8.83 1.07
N VAL A 214 94.25 -7.72 0.35
CA VAL A 214 92.94 -7.09 0.14
C VAL A 214 92.11 -8.04 -0.72
N SER A 215 91.34 -8.90 -0.05
CA SER A 215 90.21 -9.57 -0.69
C SER A 215 89.30 -8.46 -1.21
N ILE A 216 89.45 -8.16 -2.50
CA ILE A 216 88.43 -7.47 -3.26
C ILE A 216 87.22 -8.41 -3.18
N ARG A 217 86.36 -8.22 -2.17
CA ARG A 217 84.99 -8.71 -2.22
C ARG A 217 84.32 -7.91 -3.32
N LEU A 218 84.51 -8.36 -4.56
CA LEU A 218 83.60 -8.05 -5.64
C LEU A 218 82.23 -8.44 -5.11
N VAL A 219 81.42 -7.43 -4.77
CA VAL A 219 79.98 -7.62 -4.73
C VAL A 219 79.60 -7.87 -6.18
N ASP A 220 79.49 -9.15 -6.52
CA ASP A 220 79.01 -9.58 -7.83
C ASP A 220 77.56 -9.13 -7.95
N LEU A 221 77.33 -8.04 -8.68
CA LEU A 221 76.01 -7.50 -9.00
C LEU A 221 75.33 -8.29 -10.13
N GLY A 222 75.85 -9.49 -10.46
CA GLY A 222 75.40 -10.30 -11.57
C GLY A 222 75.96 -9.81 -12.91
N THR A 223 76.09 -10.74 -13.85
CA THR A 223 76.51 -10.43 -15.22
C THR A 223 75.44 -9.67 -15.96
N ILE A 224 75.73 -8.43 -16.38
CA ILE A 224 74.95 -7.73 -17.41
C ILE A 224 75.14 -8.48 -18.73
N SER A 225 74.16 -9.31 -19.09
CA SER A 225 74.02 -9.81 -20.45
C SER A 225 73.55 -8.64 -21.32
N ASN A 226 74.45 -8.10 -22.13
CA ASN A 226 74.09 -7.16 -23.20
C ASN A 226 73.07 -7.85 -24.13
N PRO A 227 71.81 -7.37 -24.25
CA PRO A 227 70.95 -7.83 -25.33
C PRO A 227 71.48 -7.20 -26.62
N LEU A 228 71.61 -8.02 -27.66
CA LEU A 228 71.81 -7.51 -29.03
C LEU A 228 70.75 -6.49 -29.40
#